data_AF-A0A416A8N9-F1
#
_entry.id   AF-A0A416A8N9-F1
#
_cell.length_a   1.000
_cell.length_b   1.000
_cell.length_c   1.000
_cell.angle_alpha   90.00
_cell.angle_beta   90.00
_cell.angle_gamma   90.00
#
_symmetry.space_group_name_H-M   'P 1'
#
loop_
_entity.id
_entity.type
_entity.pdbx_description
1 polymer ?
#
loop_
_entity_poly.entity_id
_entity_poly.type
_entity_poly.pdbx_seq_one_letter_code
_entity_poly.pdbx_strand_id
1 'polypeptide(L)'
;MRHSLKIAVLILCTICLPFTGKAQQTTGEEDRALWVETLTRIADPVLVNLSNNTLKKNMPYESLGNRHRFSHLEAVGRLVCGIAPWLELGPDNTPEGKLRAKYIDLTVKGLKNAVNPQSPDYLVFGEPSQPLVDAAFLAQGLLRAPKQLWGNLDPQAKEWMITELKRSRNIKPFESNWLLFASTVEAALLEFTGECDMERMLYGVKRFRDDWYKGDAMYGDGADFHMDYYNSFVIHPMLTDVLVVMKKHNVEGADFLPTQLKRHSRYAEILERFISPEGAYPVVGRSICYRFGAFHALGQAALMHILPELVKPAQVRCALTAVIRRQMSFPANFDKNGWLRVGFTGEQIDISESYINTGSVYLCSFGLVPLGLPATDEFWSGPYTEWTNVKAWNGEKVQADHAIK
;
A
#
# COMPACT_ATOMS: atom_id res chain seq x y z
N MET A 1 79.93 0.31 8.37
CA MET A 1 78.74 -0.34 8.97
C MET A 1 78.01 0.65 9.85
N ARG A 2 76.89 1.21 9.37
CA ARG A 2 75.78 1.74 10.18
C ARG A 2 74.62 2.06 9.23
N HIS A 3 73.64 1.17 9.19
CA HIS A 3 72.39 1.33 8.46
C HIS A 3 71.60 2.51 9.05
N SER A 4 71.14 3.41 8.20
CA SER A 4 70.13 4.42 8.55
C SER A 4 68.79 3.93 8.02
N LEU A 5 67.90 3.56 8.93
CA LEU A 5 66.53 3.09 8.66
C LEU A 5 65.66 4.31 8.30
N LYS A 6 65.21 4.41 7.04
CA LYS A 6 64.19 5.39 6.64
C LYS A 6 62.81 4.78 6.90
N ILE A 7 62.13 5.25 7.95
CA ILE A 7 60.72 4.95 8.20
C ILE A 7 59.89 5.82 7.25
N ALA A 8 59.20 5.19 6.30
CA ALA A 8 58.18 5.85 5.49
C ALA A 8 56.87 5.87 6.30
N VAL A 9 56.46 7.06 6.74
CA VAL A 9 55.14 7.28 7.33
C VAL A 9 54.13 7.34 6.18
N LEU A 10 53.32 6.29 6.04
CA LEU A 10 52.19 6.27 5.10
C LEU A 10 51.02 7.03 5.77
N ILE A 11 50.82 8.29 5.40
CA ILE A 11 49.63 9.04 5.80
C ILE A 11 48.46 8.50 4.98
N LEU A 12 47.63 7.66 5.59
CA LEU A 12 46.37 7.20 5.02
C LEU A 12 45.37 8.35 5.13
N CYS A 13 45.34 9.23 4.13
CA CYS A 13 44.25 10.18 3.96
C CYS A 13 42.97 9.39 3.64
N THR A 14 42.17 9.12 4.67
CA THR A 14 40.77 8.73 4.51
C THR A 14 40.05 9.93 3.90
N ILE A 15 39.84 9.88 2.59
CA ILE A 15 38.95 10.80 1.90
C ILE A 15 37.55 10.51 2.44
N CYS A 16 37.14 11.28 3.45
CA CYS A 16 35.73 11.40 3.80
C CYS A 16 35.07 12.16 2.64
N LEU A 17 34.62 11.42 1.62
CA LEU A 17 33.66 11.97 0.65
C LEU A 17 32.43 12.36 1.46
N PRO A 18 32.03 13.64 1.50
CA PRO A 18 30.76 13.99 2.08
C PRO A 18 29.68 13.25 1.30
N PHE A 19 28.76 12.58 2.01
CA PHE A 19 27.53 12.06 1.45
C PHE A 19 26.64 13.24 1.02
N THR A 20 27.06 14.02 0.02
CA THR A 20 26.17 14.92 -0.71
C THR A 20 25.52 14.09 -1.82
N GLY A 21 24.68 13.14 -1.41
CA GLY A 21 23.88 12.36 -2.35
C GLY A 21 22.80 13.26 -2.92
N LYS A 22 23.08 14.01 -3.98
CA LYS A 22 22.00 14.58 -4.79
C LYS A 22 21.11 13.42 -5.25
N ALA A 23 19.81 13.53 -5.01
CA ALA A 23 18.85 12.55 -5.52
C ALA A 23 19.06 12.39 -7.03
N GLN A 24 19.15 11.13 -7.50
CA GLN A 24 19.37 10.85 -8.90
C GLN A 24 18.17 11.40 -9.70
N GLN A 25 18.45 12.32 -10.63
CA GLN A 25 17.43 12.84 -11.53
C GLN A 25 17.16 11.80 -12.61
N THR A 26 15.94 11.26 -12.60
CA THR A 26 15.45 10.24 -13.53
C THR A 26 14.27 10.78 -14.31
N THR A 27 14.07 10.25 -15.50
CA THR A 27 12.86 10.49 -16.28
C THR A 27 11.69 9.73 -15.66
N GLY A 28 10.46 10.17 -15.93
CA GLY A 28 9.29 9.45 -15.44
C GLY A 28 9.09 8.08 -16.09
N GLU A 29 9.64 7.84 -17.28
CA GLU A 29 9.68 6.52 -17.92
C GLU A 29 10.58 5.55 -17.14
N GLU A 30 11.79 5.98 -16.76
CA GLU A 30 12.71 5.19 -15.95
C GLU A 30 12.13 4.89 -14.56
N ASP A 31 11.48 5.87 -13.94
CA ASP A 31 10.79 5.68 -12.67
C ASP A 31 9.66 4.67 -12.80
N ARG A 32 8.81 4.79 -13.83
CA ARG A 32 7.73 3.84 -14.07
C ARG A 32 8.26 2.42 -14.28
N ALA A 33 9.32 2.26 -15.06
CA ALA A 33 9.95 0.97 -15.29
C ALA A 33 10.44 0.32 -13.98
N LEU A 34 11.12 1.09 -13.12
CA LEU A 34 11.53 0.64 -11.79
C LEU A 34 10.34 0.21 -10.92
N TRP A 35 9.25 0.99 -10.93
CA TRP A 35 8.08 0.69 -10.12
C TRP A 35 7.38 -0.58 -10.60
N VAL A 36 7.29 -0.80 -11.92
CA VAL A 36 6.75 -2.02 -12.52
C VAL A 36 7.64 -3.23 -12.21
N GLU A 37 8.97 -3.09 -12.30
CA GLU A 37 9.91 -4.15 -11.89
C GLU A 37 9.74 -4.50 -10.41
N THR A 38 9.65 -3.49 -9.55
CA THR A 38 9.43 -3.67 -8.10
C THR A 38 8.09 -4.37 -7.84
N LEU A 39 7.01 -3.90 -8.48
CA LEU A 39 5.67 -4.48 -8.36
C LEU A 39 5.69 -5.95 -8.74
N THR A 40 6.25 -6.27 -9.90
CA THR A 40 6.26 -7.64 -10.42
C THR A 40 7.14 -8.57 -9.60
N ARG A 41 8.30 -8.11 -9.13
CA ARG A 41 9.14 -8.87 -8.20
C ARG A 41 8.41 -9.22 -6.89
N ILE A 42 7.64 -8.27 -6.34
CA ILE A 42 6.82 -8.52 -5.15
C ILE A 42 5.66 -9.47 -5.49
N ALA A 43 4.98 -9.24 -6.61
CA ALA A 43 3.73 -9.93 -6.93
C ALA A 43 3.91 -11.39 -7.39
N ASP A 44 5.02 -11.69 -8.09
CA ASP A 44 5.22 -12.97 -8.78
C ASP A 44 5.13 -14.18 -7.82
N PRO A 45 5.83 -14.22 -6.67
CA PRO A 45 5.76 -15.37 -5.76
C PRO A 45 4.32 -15.66 -5.28
N VAL A 46 3.54 -14.63 -4.93
CA VAL A 46 2.18 -14.83 -4.42
C VAL A 46 1.25 -15.27 -5.55
N LEU A 47 1.21 -14.55 -6.66
CA LEU A 47 0.20 -14.76 -7.70
C LEU A 47 0.49 -16.00 -8.55
N VAL A 48 1.76 -16.31 -8.84
CA VAL A 48 2.12 -17.55 -9.54
C VAL A 48 1.73 -18.75 -8.69
N ASN A 49 2.02 -18.74 -7.40
CA ASN A 49 1.65 -19.86 -6.54
C ASN A 49 0.13 -19.97 -6.33
N LEU A 50 -0.56 -18.85 -6.09
CA LEU A 50 -2.01 -18.86 -5.89
C LEU A 50 -2.75 -19.35 -7.15
N SER A 51 -2.32 -18.91 -8.34
CA SER A 51 -2.88 -19.36 -9.62
C SER A 51 -2.69 -20.85 -9.90
N ASN A 52 -1.68 -21.48 -9.28
CA ASN A 52 -1.31 -22.88 -9.46
C ASN A 52 -1.71 -23.78 -8.28
N ASN A 53 -2.48 -23.29 -7.30
CA ASN A 53 -2.86 -24.02 -6.08
C ASN A 53 -1.65 -24.48 -5.23
N THR A 54 -0.59 -23.68 -5.17
CA THR A 54 0.63 -23.98 -4.43
C THR A 54 1.03 -22.90 -3.41
N LEU A 55 0.19 -21.89 -3.15
CA LEU A 55 0.50 -20.79 -2.22
C LEU A 55 0.71 -21.32 -0.80
N LYS A 56 -0.25 -22.08 -0.26
CA LYS A 56 -0.14 -22.64 1.10
C LYS A 56 1.03 -23.60 1.25
N LYS A 57 1.43 -24.25 0.15
CA LYS A 57 2.54 -25.19 0.13
C LYS A 57 3.90 -24.47 0.16
N ASN A 58 4.01 -23.37 -0.58
CA ASN A 58 5.31 -22.77 -0.92
C ASN A 58 5.60 -21.44 -0.21
N MET A 59 4.59 -20.75 0.32
CA MET A 59 4.81 -19.49 1.02
C MET A 59 5.52 -19.76 2.36
N PRO A 60 6.68 -19.14 2.63
CA PRO A 60 7.35 -19.26 3.91
C PRO A 60 6.53 -18.57 5.00
N TYR A 61 6.82 -18.92 6.25
CA TYR A 61 6.19 -18.33 7.42
C TYR A 61 7.25 -17.80 8.38
N GLU A 62 7.30 -16.48 8.50
CA GLU A 62 8.08 -15.73 9.48
C GLU A 62 7.11 -14.92 10.35
N SER A 63 7.25 -14.98 11.68
CA SER A 63 6.50 -14.17 12.64
C SER A 63 7.09 -14.35 14.04
N LEU A 64 6.95 -13.33 14.90
CA LEU A 64 7.19 -13.47 16.34
C LEU A 64 5.98 -14.05 17.10
N GLY A 65 4.85 -14.28 16.41
CA GLY A 65 3.64 -14.89 16.98
C GLY A 65 3.13 -16.11 16.20
N ASN A 66 1.97 -16.63 16.61
CA ASN A 66 1.32 -17.76 15.97
C ASN A 66 0.10 -17.32 15.15
N ARG A 67 0.32 -17.07 13.85
CA ARG A 67 -0.62 -16.48 12.89
C ARG A 67 -0.67 -17.24 11.55
N HIS A 68 -0.05 -18.42 11.47
CA HIS A 68 0.12 -19.21 10.23
C HIS A 68 -1.18 -19.49 9.48
N ARG A 69 -2.31 -19.64 10.19
CA ARG A 69 -3.59 -19.95 9.56
C ARG A 69 -4.10 -18.84 8.63
N PHE A 70 -3.68 -17.58 8.81
CA PHE A 70 -4.25 -16.40 8.14
C PHE A 70 -3.28 -15.73 7.17
N SER A 71 -1.99 -16.05 7.25
CA SER A 71 -0.92 -15.40 6.48
C SER A 71 -1.16 -15.40 4.96
N HIS A 72 -1.84 -16.40 4.43
CA HIS A 72 -2.10 -16.51 2.99
C HIS A 72 -3.15 -15.50 2.51
N LEU A 73 -4.25 -15.31 3.24
CA LEU A 73 -5.24 -14.27 2.89
C LEU A 73 -4.64 -12.88 3.11
N GLU A 74 -3.83 -12.70 4.16
CA GLU A 74 -3.05 -11.48 4.36
C GLU A 74 -2.20 -11.14 3.12
N ALA A 75 -1.39 -12.09 2.64
CA ALA A 75 -0.53 -11.90 1.49
C ALA A 75 -1.35 -11.53 0.23
N VAL A 76 -2.41 -12.29 -0.05
CA VAL A 76 -3.24 -12.12 -1.25
C VAL A 76 -4.03 -10.82 -1.20
N GLY A 77 -4.76 -10.55 -0.12
CA GLY A 77 -5.60 -9.37 0.01
C GLY A 77 -4.79 -8.08 -0.06
N ARG A 78 -3.64 -8.04 0.63
CA ARG A 78 -2.74 -6.87 0.62
C ARG A 78 -2.06 -6.70 -0.74
N LEU A 79 -1.56 -7.77 -1.35
CA LEU A 79 -0.96 -7.65 -2.67
C LEU A 79 -1.97 -7.13 -3.69
N VAL A 80 -3.14 -7.76 -3.78
CA VAL A 80 -4.19 -7.41 -4.74
C VAL A 80 -4.65 -5.96 -4.54
N CYS A 81 -4.82 -5.51 -3.29
CA CYS A 81 -5.20 -4.12 -2.99
C CYS A 81 -4.23 -3.08 -3.57
N GLY A 82 -2.92 -3.32 -3.44
CA GLY A 82 -1.90 -2.38 -3.91
C GLY A 82 -1.68 -2.40 -5.43
N ILE A 83 -1.84 -3.55 -6.09
CA ILE A 83 -1.61 -3.67 -7.54
C ILE A 83 -2.87 -3.47 -8.38
N ALA A 84 -4.06 -3.53 -7.78
CA ALA A 84 -5.34 -3.44 -8.48
C ALA A 84 -5.45 -2.22 -9.42
N PRO A 85 -5.06 -0.98 -9.02
CA PRO A 85 -5.10 0.16 -9.94
C PRO A 85 -4.26 -0.05 -11.21
N TRP A 86 -3.06 -0.64 -11.08
CA TRP A 86 -2.22 -0.97 -12.24
C TRP A 86 -2.89 -2.00 -13.14
N LEU A 87 -3.51 -3.04 -12.56
CA LEU A 87 -4.23 -4.06 -13.33
C LEU A 87 -5.45 -3.48 -14.05
N GLU A 88 -6.19 -2.57 -13.42
CA GLU A 88 -7.42 -1.98 -13.95
C GLU A 88 -7.21 -1.20 -15.26
N LEU A 89 -6.00 -0.70 -15.51
CA LEU A 89 -5.63 -0.10 -16.80
C LEU A 89 -5.81 -1.07 -17.98
N GLY A 90 -5.81 -2.39 -17.73
CA GLY A 90 -6.06 -3.41 -18.74
C GLY A 90 -4.89 -3.66 -19.68
N PRO A 91 -4.91 -4.76 -20.45
CA PRO A 91 -3.83 -5.12 -21.35
C PRO A 91 -3.73 -4.15 -22.55
N ASP A 92 -2.52 -4.00 -23.09
CA ASP A 92 -2.25 -3.29 -24.35
C ASP A 92 -1.06 -3.92 -25.09
N ASN A 93 -0.66 -3.35 -26.24
CA ASN A 93 0.38 -3.90 -27.10
C ASN A 93 1.83 -3.60 -26.64
N THR A 94 2.01 -2.76 -25.62
CA THR A 94 3.33 -2.43 -25.06
C THR A 94 3.90 -3.61 -24.25
N PRO A 95 5.21 -3.64 -23.96
CA PRO A 95 5.79 -4.62 -23.04
C PRO A 95 5.11 -4.62 -21.67
N GLU A 96 4.80 -3.44 -21.12
CA GLU A 96 4.09 -3.32 -19.84
C GLU A 96 2.65 -3.85 -19.94
N GLY A 97 1.94 -3.55 -21.03
CA GLY A 97 0.57 -4.04 -21.24
C GLY A 97 0.48 -5.56 -21.34
N LYS A 98 1.46 -6.21 -21.98
CA LYS A 98 1.57 -7.68 -22.01
C LYS A 98 1.88 -8.26 -20.63
N LEU A 99 2.75 -7.60 -19.87
CA LEU A 99 3.05 -7.97 -18.48
C LEU A 99 1.80 -7.85 -17.61
N ARG A 100 1.04 -6.76 -17.76
CA ARG A 100 -0.23 -6.55 -17.08
C ARG A 100 -1.25 -7.63 -17.44
N ALA A 101 -1.34 -8.04 -18.72
CA ALA A 101 -2.18 -9.15 -19.15
C ALA A 101 -1.87 -10.45 -18.39
N LYS A 102 -0.58 -10.80 -18.25
CA LYS A 102 -0.13 -11.96 -17.45
C LYS A 102 -0.63 -11.85 -16.00
N TYR A 103 -0.44 -10.70 -15.35
CA TYR A 103 -0.82 -10.55 -13.94
C TYR A 103 -2.33 -10.46 -13.71
N ILE A 104 -3.10 -9.95 -14.68
CA ILE A 104 -4.57 -10.04 -14.66
C ILE A 104 -4.99 -11.51 -14.64
N ASP A 105 -4.47 -12.32 -15.57
CA ASP A 105 -4.80 -13.76 -15.64
C ASP A 105 -4.42 -14.51 -14.36
N LEU A 106 -3.18 -14.31 -13.87
CA LEU A 106 -2.72 -14.91 -12.62
C LEU A 106 -3.61 -14.52 -11.43
N THR A 107 -4.00 -13.25 -11.35
CA THR A 107 -4.85 -12.75 -10.26
C THR A 107 -6.25 -13.31 -10.34
N VAL A 108 -6.90 -13.26 -11.51
CA VAL A 108 -8.28 -13.79 -11.70
C VAL A 108 -8.33 -15.29 -11.42
N LYS A 109 -7.39 -16.06 -11.98
CA LYS A 109 -7.28 -17.50 -11.72
C LYS A 109 -6.98 -17.79 -10.24
N GLY A 110 -6.06 -17.03 -9.65
CA GLY A 110 -5.69 -17.16 -8.25
C GLY A 110 -6.84 -16.83 -7.30
N LEU A 111 -7.61 -15.77 -7.55
CA LEU A 111 -8.78 -15.42 -6.75
C LEU A 111 -9.86 -16.49 -6.82
N LYS A 112 -10.08 -17.09 -8.00
CA LYS A 112 -10.98 -18.24 -8.13
C LYS A 112 -10.52 -19.42 -7.26
N ASN A 113 -9.23 -19.74 -7.24
CA ASN A 113 -8.69 -20.76 -6.35
C ASN A 113 -8.88 -20.39 -4.87
N ALA A 114 -8.63 -19.13 -4.51
CA ALA A 114 -8.71 -18.62 -3.15
C ALA A 114 -10.10 -18.77 -2.50
N VAL A 115 -11.17 -18.77 -3.29
CA VAL A 115 -12.56 -18.87 -2.80
C VAL A 115 -13.25 -20.18 -3.14
N ASN A 116 -12.57 -21.09 -3.86
CA ASN A 116 -13.10 -22.41 -4.19
C ASN A 116 -12.92 -23.38 -3.01
N PRO A 117 -13.99 -23.87 -2.35
CA PRO A 117 -13.88 -24.74 -1.17
C PRO A 117 -13.14 -26.07 -1.41
N GLN A 118 -13.01 -26.52 -2.66
CA GLN A 118 -12.28 -27.73 -3.04
C GLN A 118 -10.81 -27.47 -3.40
N SER A 119 -10.38 -26.20 -3.46
CA SER A 119 -9.00 -25.85 -3.76
C SER A 119 -8.07 -26.11 -2.57
N PRO A 120 -6.85 -26.65 -2.81
CA PRO A 120 -5.79 -26.66 -1.80
C PRO A 120 -5.51 -25.27 -1.21
N ASP A 121 -5.66 -24.22 -2.02
CA ASP A 121 -5.45 -22.82 -1.66
C ASP A 121 -6.74 -22.07 -1.29
N TYR A 122 -7.82 -22.77 -0.93
CA TYR A 122 -9.01 -22.13 -0.35
C TYR A 122 -8.67 -21.33 0.93
N LEU A 123 -8.86 -20.03 0.92
CA LEU A 123 -8.43 -19.13 2.00
C LEU A 123 -9.51 -18.93 3.06
N VAL A 124 -9.10 -18.50 4.26
CA VAL A 124 -9.99 -18.41 5.43
C VAL A 124 -10.51 -16.98 5.60
N PHE A 125 -11.82 -16.77 5.47
CA PHE A 125 -12.46 -15.45 5.58
C PHE A 125 -13.24 -15.18 6.88
N GLY A 126 -13.46 -16.21 7.71
CA GLY A 126 -14.45 -16.14 8.81
C GLY A 126 -13.93 -16.09 10.25
N GLU A 127 -12.76 -16.66 10.55
CA GLU A 127 -12.33 -16.86 11.95
C GLU A 127 -10.80 -16.83 12.12
N PRO A 128 -10.28 -16.45 13.31
CA PRO A 128 -11.02 -16.02 14.50
C PRO A 128 -11.33 -14.52 14.52
N SER A 129 -10.52 -13.69 13.84
CA SER A 129 -10.77 -12.25 13.73
C SER A 129 -9.97 -11.58 12.61
N GLN A 130 -8.69 -11.98 12.44
CA GLN A 130 -7.79 -11.45 11.41
C GLN A 130 -8.40 -11.46 9.98
N PRO A 131 -9.15 -12.50 9.55
CA PRO A 131 -9.70 -12.50 8.20
C PRO A 131 -10.59 -11.32 7.82
N LEU A 132 -11.19 -10.61 8.77
CA LEU A 132 -11.95 -9.38 8.47
C LEU A 132 -11.05 -8.32 7.81
N VAL A 133 -9.83 -8.15 8.34
CA VAL A 133 -8.83 -7.21 7.82
C VAL A 133 -8.47 -7.55 6.38
N ASP A 134 -8.22 -8.83 6.13
CA ASP A 134 -7.66 -9.27 4.85
C ASP A 134 -8.74 -9.36 3.77
N ALA A 135 -9.96 -9.76 4.16
CA ALA A 135 -11.15 -9.64 3.32
C ALA A 135 -11.40 -8.18 2.92
N ALA A 136 -11.22 -7.23 3.84
CA ALA A 136 -11.41 -5.81 3.54
C ALA A 136 -10.36 -5.26 2.57
N PHE A 137 -9.08 -5.64 2.71
CA PHE A 137 -8.07 -5.25 1.72
C PHE A 137 -8.35 -5.87 0.36
N LEU A 138 -8.74 -7.15 0.30
CA LEU A 138 -9.16 -7.77 -0.96
C LEU A 138 -10.37 -7.05 -1.57
N ALA A 139 -11.39 -6.75 -0.77
CA ALA A 139 -12.56 -6.00 -1.18
C ALA A 139 -12.19 -4.61 -1.73
N GLN A 140 -11.28 -3.89 -1.06
CA GLN A 140 -10.75 -2.61 -1.54
C GLN A 140 -10.02 -2.76 -2.89
N GLY A 141 -9.23 -3.82 -3.06
CA GLY A 141 -8.60 -4.14 -4.35
C GLY A 141 -9.62 -4.39 -5.46
N LEU A 142 -10.69 -5.13 -5.18
CA LEU A 142 -11.77 -5.38 -6.15
C LEU A 142 -12.51 -4.08 -6.51
N LEU A 143 -12.80 -3.21 -5.53
CA LEU A 143 -13.39 -1.89 -5.76
C LEU A 143 -12.54 -1.01 -6.70
N ARG A 144 -11.21 -1.15 -6.64
CA ARG A 144 -10.26 -0.43 -7.49
C ARG A 144 -10.07 -1.04 -8.88
N ALA A 145 -10.42 -2.31 -9.06
CA ALA A 145 -10.32 -3.00 -10.34
C ALA A 145 -11.63 -3.72 -10.73
N PRO A 146 -12.75 -2.98 -10.86
CA PRO A 146 -14.06 -3.56 -11.11
C PRO A 146 -14.16 -4.21 -12.50
N LYS A 147 -13.36 -3.78 -13.49
CA LYS A 147 -13.39 -4.36 -14.84
C LYS A 147 -12.42 -5.53 -14.96
N GLN A 148 -11.16 -5.31 -14.60
CA GLN A 148 -10.10 -6.28 -14.92
C GLN A 148 -10.00 -7.42 -13.91
N LEU A 149 -10.43 -7.21 -12.65
CA LEU A 149 -10.49 -8.28 -11.65
C LEU A 149 -11.92 -8.77 -11.48
N TRP A 150 -12.81 -7.95 -10.91
CA TRP A 150 -14.17 -8.39 -10.63
C TRP A 150 -14.91 -8.80 -11.92
N GLY A 151 -14.85 -7.97 -12.96
CA GLY A 151 -15.51 -8.22 -14.24
C GLY A 151 -15.12 -9.55 -14.88
N ASN A 152 -13.83 -9.91 -14.79
CA ASN A 152 -13.24 -11.12 -15.38
C ASN A 152 -13.41 -12.40 -14.53
N LEU A 153 -13.89 -12.32 -13.29
CA LEU A 153 -14.30 -13.52 -12.55
C LEU A 153 -15.53 -14.16 -13.22
N ASP A 154 -15.49 -15.49 -13.37
CA ASP A 154 -16.65 -16.25 -13.83
C ASP A 154 -17.78 -16.21 -12.78
N PRO A 155 -19.04 -16.53 -13.17
CA PRO A 155 -20.18 -16.44 -12.26
C PRO A 155 -20.01 -17.23 -10.95
N GLN A 156 -19.40 -18.41 -11.01
CA GLN A 156 -19.20 -19.26 -9.83
C GLN A 156 -18.18 -18.63 -8.87
N ALA A 157 -17.09 -18.08 -9.39
CA ALA A 157 -16.08 -17.39 -8.59
C ALA A 157 -16.65 -16.12 -7.94
N LYS A 158 -17.54 -15.38 -8.63
CA LYS A 158 -18.25 -14.23 -8.05
C LYS A 158 -19.16 -14.64 -6.89
N GLU A 159 -19.93 -15.72 -7.05
CA GLU A 159 -20.80 -16.26 -6.00
C GLU A 159 -20.00 -16.67 -4.75
N TRP A 160 -18.90 -17.41 -4.95
CA TRP A 160 -18.02 -17.80 -3.85
C TRP A 160 -17.35 -16.60 -3.20
N MET A 161 -16.87 -15.62 -3.97
CA MET A 161 -16.29 -14.40 -3.41
C MET A 161 -17.30 -13.63 -2.55
N ILE A 162 -18.54 -13.46 -3.02
CA ILE A 162 -19.61 -12.81 -2.22
C ILE A 162 -19.88 -13.60 -0.94
N THR A 163 -19.93 -14.93 -1.03
CA THR A 163 -20.13 -15.81 0.14
C THR A 163 -19.02 -15.62 1.17
N GLU A 164 -17.76 -15.62 0.72
CA GLU A 164 -16.59 -15.45 1.59
C GLU A 164 -16.49 -14.04 2.19
N LEU A 165 -16.79 -12.99 1.42
CA LEU A 165 -16.87 -11.63 1.97
C LEU A 165 -17.97 -11.52 3.04
N LYS A 166 -19.16 -12.08 2.78
CA LYS A 166 -20.26 -12.14 3.78
C LYS A 166 -19.88 -12.98 5.01
N ARG A 167 -19.01 -13.99 4.87
CA ARG A 167 -18.54 -14.81 6.01
C ARG A 167 -17.82 -13.98 7.07
N SER A 168 -17.15 -12.90 6.67
CA SER A 168 -16.46 -11.99 7.60
C SER A 168 -17.41 -11.25 8.56
N ARG A 169 -18.73 -11.22 8.28
CA ARG A 169 -19.75 -10.59 9.15
C ARG A 169 -19.82 -11.21 10.55
N ASN A 170 -19.41 -12.47 10.69
CA ASN A 170 -19.33 -13.15 11.98
C ASN A 170 -18.26 -12.55 12.92
N ILE A 171 -17.36 -11.73 12.39
CA ILE A 171 -16.30 -11.07 13.15
C ILE A 171 -16.81 -9.70 13.60
N LYS A 172 -16.91 -9.50 14.91
CA LYS A 172 -17.15 -8.18 15.50
C LYS A 172 -15.86 -7.34 15.38
N PRO A 173 -15.88 -6.19 14.68
CA PRO A 173 -14.70 -5.33 14.61
C PRO A 173 -14.40 -4.68 15.96
N PHE A 174 -13.12 -4.44 16.24
CA PHE A 174 -12.70 -3.63 17.38
C PHE A 174 -12.99 -2.14 17.14
N GLU A 175 -13.10 -1.36 18.22
CA GLU A 175 -13.29 0.10 18.18
C GLU A 175 -12.01 0.84 17.77
N SER A 176 -11.59 0.63 16.52
CA SER A 176 -10.40 1.20 15.89
C SER A 176 -10.57 1.23 14.37
N ASN A 177 -9.48 1.31 13.59
CA ASN A 177 -9.46 1.10 12.14
C ASN A 177 -10.19 -0.18 11.68
N TRP A 178 -10.40 -1.15 12.58
CA TRP A 178 -11.20 -2.34 12.30
C TRP A 178 -12.64 -2.06 11.85
N LEU A 179 -13.21 -0.92 12.27
CA LEU A 179 -14.52 -0.52 11.79
C LEU A 179 -14.52 -0.19 10.29
N LEU A 180 -13.40 0.34 9.76
CA LEU A 180 -13.27 0.62 8.32
C LEU A 180 -13.06 -0.66 7.50
N PHE A 181 -12.48 -1.72 8.08
CA PHE A 181 -12.46 -3.02 7.41
C PHE A 181 -13.88 -3.56 7.18
N ALA A 182 -14.70 -3.53 8.23
CA ALA A 182 -16.11 -3.88 8.12
C ALA A 182 -16.85 -2.99 7.10
N SER A 183 -16.61 -1.69 7.15
CA SER A 183 -17.23 -0.73 6.22
C SER A 183 -16.84 -0.98 4.76
N THR A 184 -15.57 -1.33 4.52
CA THR A 184 -15.04 -1.59 3.17
C THR A 184 -15.60 -2.88 2.57
N VAL A 185 -15.75 -3.94 3.36
CA VAL A 185 -16.41 -5.17 2.90
C VAL A 185 -17.84 -4.89 2.48
N GLU A 186 -18.59 -4.15 3.29
CA GLU A 186 -19.99 -3.82 2.98
C GLU A 186 -20.13 -2.87 1.80
N ALA A 187 -19.21 -1.91 1.62
CA ALA A 187 -19.16 -1.07 0.43
C ALA A 187 -18.91 -1.90 -0.84
N ALA A 188 -18.01 -2.89 -0.80
CA ALA A 188 -17.80 -3.79 -1.93
C ALA A 188 -19.03 -4.65 -2.24
N LEU A 189 -19.72 -5.16 -1.21
CA LEU A 189 -20.97 -5.90 -1.38
C LEU A 189 -22.05 -5.02 -2.01
N LEU A 190 -22.20 -3.76 -1.55
CA LEU A 190 -23.12 -2.80 -2.14
C LEU A 190 -22.80 -2.55 -3.62
N GLU A 191 -21.53 -2.30 -3.93
CA GLU A 191 -21.08 -2.01 -5.30
C GLU A 191 -21.33 -3.17 -6.26
N PHE A 192 -21.09 -4.41 -5.83
CA PHE A 192 -21.15 -5.57 -6.72
C PHE A 192 -22.49 -6.31 -6.72
N THR A 193 -23.31 -6.12 -5.69
CA THR A 193 -24.58 -6.88 -5.53
C THR A 193 -25.81 -5.99 -5.36
N GLY A 194 -25.63 -4.71 -5.03
CA GLY A 194 -26.73 -3.81 -4.65
C GLY A 194 -27.22 -4.01 -3.20
N GLU A 195 -26.63 -4.93 -2.46
CA GLU A 195 -27.00 -5.26 -1.07
C GLU A 195 -25.81 -5.09 -0.11
N CYS A 196 -26.07 -4.54 1.07
CA CYS A 196 -25.09 -4.47 2.15
C CYS A 196 -25.77 -4.49 3.53
N ASP A 197 -24.99 -4.77 4.56
CA ASP A 197 -25.34 -4.44 5.93
C ASP A 197 -25.06 -2.94 6.16
N MET A 198 -26.13 -2.14 6.05
CA MET A 198 -26.04 -0.68 6.10
C MET A 198 -25.55 -0.18 7.45
N GLU A 199 -25.97 -0.80 8.56
CA GLU A 199 -25.54 -0.40 9.90
C GLU A 199 -24.04 -0.64 10.06
N ARG A 200 -23.57 -1.82 9.67
CA ARG A 200 -22.15 -2.18 9.71
C ARG A 200 -21.28 -1.27 8.85
N MET A 201 -21.78 -0.84 7.68
CA MET A 201 -21.08 0.12 6.82
C MET A 201 -21.03 1.53 7.43
N LEU A 202 -22.17 2.03 7.91
CA LEU A 202 -22.27 3.41 8.39
C LEU A 202 -21.61 3.62 9.75
N TYR A 203 -21.55 2.60 10.59
CA TYR A 203 -20.99 2.72 11.93
C TYR A 203 -19.52 3.16 11.91
N GLY A 204 -18.67 2.52 11.10
CA GLY A 204 -17.26 2.90 10.98
C GLY A 204 -17.08 4.31 10.45
N VAL A 205 -17.83 4.67 9.40
CA VAL A 205 -17.80 6.03 8.83
C VAL A 205 -18.17 7.08 9.89
N LYS A 206 -19.24 6.86 10.66
CA LYS A 206 -19.69 7.77 11.72
C LYS A 206 -18.62 7.96 12.79
N ARG A 207 -18.01 6.88 13.29
CA ARG A 207 -16.98 6.96 14.35
C ARG A 207 -15.77 7.80 13.90
N PHE A 208 -15.28 7.57 12.68
CA PHE A 208 -14.18 8.37 12.14
C PHE A 208 -14.58 9.82 11.87
N ARG A 209 -15.78 10.05 11.32
CA ARG A 209 -16.30 11.38 11.02
C ARG A 209 -16.49 12.24 12.26
N ASP A 210 -17.14 11.68 13.29
CA ASP A 210 -17.75 12.43 14.39
C ASP A 210 -16.93 12.34 15.69
N ASP A 211 -16.27 11.21 15.98
CA ASP A 211 -15.66 10.97 17.28
C ASP A 211 -14.12 10.96 17.27
N TRP A 212 -13.51 10.51 16.17
CA TRP A 212 -12.09 10.18 16.13
C TRP A 212 -11.23 11.16 15.32
N TYR A 213 -11.81 12.20 14.74
CA TYR A 213 -11.03 13.27 14.12
C TYR A 213 -10.28 14.10 15.19
N LYS A 214 -8.97 14.28 15.02
CA LYS A 214 -8.08 14.95 15.98
C LYS A 214 -7.56 16.31 15.51
N GLY A 215 -7.94 16.73 14.30
CA GLY A 215 -7.48 17.99 13.71
C GLY A 215 -6.32 17.80 12.72
N ASP A 216 -6.14 18.78 11.85
CA ASP A 216 -5.17 18.78 10.75
C ASP A 216 -5.04 17.45 9.99
N ALA A 217 -6.19 16.92 9.54
CA ALA A 217 -6.32 15.64 8.86
C ALA A 217 -5.97 14.38 9.68
N MET A 218 -5.53 14.49 10.92
CA MET A 218 -5.24 13.32 11.74
C MET A 218 -6.51 12.70 12.31
N TYR A 219 -6.62 11.38 12.20
CA TYR A 219 -7.59 10.58 12.94
C TYR A 219 -6.90 9.76 14.03
N GLY A 220 -7.61 9.53 15.13
CA GLY A 220 -7.25 8.51 16.09
C GLY A 220 -7.45 7.11 15.49
N ASP A 221 -6.69 6.15 15.98
CA ASP A 221 -6.96 4.73 15.69
C ASP A 221 -7.92 4.18 16.74
N GLY A 222 -9.18 4.59 16.62
CA GLY A 222 -10.12 4.56 17.73
C GLY A 222 -10.13 5.89 18.48
N ALA A 223 -10.46 5.86 19.77
CA ALA A 223 -10.55 7.07 20.59
C ALA A 223 -9.22 7.82 20.71
N ASP A 224 -8.10 7.11 20.70
CA ASP A 224 -6.78 7.65 20.98
C ASP A 224 -5.96 7.93 19.71
N PHE A 225 -5.16 8.99 19.77
CA PHE A 225 -4.18 9.29 18.75
C PHE A 225 -2.97 8.37 18.90
N HIS A 226 -2.52 7.81 17.77
CA HIS A 226 -1.31 7.02 17.68
C HIS A 226 -0.40 7.66 16.62
N MET A 227 0.83 7.98 16.99
CA MET A 227 1.85 8.45 16.04
C MET A 227 2.43 7.25 15.30
N ASP A 228 1.64 6.72 14.37
CA ASP A 228 1.99 5.66 13.45
C ASP A 228 1.45 5.99 12.04
N TYR A 229 1.61 5.05 11.10
CA TYR A 229 1.20 5.25 9.72
C TYR A 229 -0.20 4.70 9.40
N TYR A 230 -1.06 4.34 10.39
CA TYR A 230 -2.40 3.80 10.09
C TYR A 230 -3.35 4.80 9.45
N ASN A 231 -3.12 6.11 9.66
CA ASN A 231 -3.78 7.16 8.88
C ASN A 231 -3.53 6.98 7.38
N SER A 232 -2.32 6.52 7.01
CA SER A 232 -1.94 6.21 5.64
C SER A 232 -2.32 4.79 5.22
N PHE A 233 -1.99 3.77 6.02
CA PHE A 233 -2.21 2.37 5.65
C PHE A 233 -3.69 2.06 5.42
N VAL A 234 -4.56 2.61 6.26
CA VAL A 234 -5.97 2.20 6.36
C VAL A 234 -6.92 3.39 6.32
N ILE A 235 -6.80 4.34 7.24
CA ILE A 235 -7.91 5.24 7.58
C ILE A 235 -8.29 6.15 6.43
N HIS A 236 -7.36 6.97 5.91
CA HIS A 236 -7.69 7.84 4.78
C HIS A 236 -8.10 7.03 3.54
N PRO A 237 -7.36 5.97 3.14
CA PRO A 237 -7.73 5.21 1.96
C PRO A 237 -9.10 4.55 2.01
N MET A 238 -9.38 3.80 3.08
CA MET A 238 -10.63 3.06 3.20
C MET A 238 -11.81 3.98 3.42
N LEU A 239 -11.67 4.99 4.29
CA LEU A 239 -12.76 5.95 4.51
C LEU A 239 -13.12 6.68 3.21
N THR A 240 -12.12 7.05 2.40
CA THR A 240 -12.34 7.69 1.11
C THR A 240 -13.04 6.75 0.13
N ASP A 241 -12.54 5.53 -0.04
CA ASP A 241 -13.13 4.55 -0.98
C ASP A 241 -14.57 4.19 -0.58
N VAL A 242 -14.84 4.00 0.71
CA VAL A 242 -16.20 3.77 1.23
C VAL A 242 -17.13 4.95 0.93
N LEU A 243 -16.69 6.19 1.19
CA LEU A 243 -17.51 7.38 0.92
C LEU A 243 -17.77 7.61 -0.58
N VAL A 244 -16.84 7.23 -1.45
CA VAL A 244 -17.04 7.25 -2.91
C VAL A 244 -18.14 6.27 -3.33
N VAL A 245 -18.12 5.05 -2.80
CA VAL A 245 -19.19 4.06 -3.04
C VAL A 245 -20.52 4.56 -2.49
N MET A 246 -20.54 5.03 -1.23
CA MET A 246 -21.73 5.61 -0.62
C MET A 246 -22.32 6.73 -1.48
N LYS A 247 -21.47 7.63 -2.01
CA LYS A 247 -21.90 8.73 -2.88
C LYS A 247 -22.51 8.21 -4.18
N LYS A 248 -21.88 7.21 -4.82
CA LYS A 248 -22.36 6.59 -6.06
C LYS A 248 -23.74 5.95 -5.89
N HIS A 249 -23.99 5.34 -4.72
CA HIS A 249 -25.24 4.65 -4.40
C HIS A 249 -26.25 5.51 -3.62
N ASN A 250 -26.01 6.82 -3.48
CA ASN A 250 -26.87 7.76 -2.75
C ASN A 250 -27.17 7.36 -1.28
N VAL A 251 -26.17 6.78 -0.61
CA VAL A 251 -26.27 6.40 0.81
C VAL A 251 -26.18 7.64 1.71
N GLU A 252 -26.98 7.68 2.77
CA GLU A 252 -26.94 8.73 3.79
C GLU A 252 -25.53 8.88 4.41
N GLY A 253 -25.09 10.12 4.65
CA GLY A 253 -23.76 10.43 5.17
C GLY A 253 -22.67 10.59 4.10
N ALA A 254 -22.97 10.30 2.82
CA ALA A 254 -22.06 10.52 1.70
C ALA A 254 -21.76 12.01 1.43
N ASP A 255 -22.55 12.92 1.99
CA ASP A 255 -22.32 14.37 2.00
C ASP A 255 -21.04 14.76 2.74
N PHE A 256 -20.46 13.86 3.55
CA PHE A 256 -19.16 14.04 4.18
C PHE A 256 -17.96 13.87 3.22
N LEU A 257 -18.15 13.26 2.04
CA LEU A 257 -17.06 12.99 1.09
C LEU A 257 -16.20 14.22 0.76
N PRO A 258 -16.73 15.42 0.45
CA PRO A 258 -15.90 16.60 0.17
C PRO A 258 -14.98 16.98 1.33
N THR A 259 -15.46 16.87 2.58
CA THR A 259 -14.64 17.11 3.77
C THR A 259 -13.55 16.05 3.92
N GLN A 260 -13.88 14.78 3.68
CA GLN A 260 -12.87 13.71 3.69
C GLN A 260 -11.82 13.88 2.61
N LEU A 261 -12.19 14.29 1.39
CA LEU A 261 -11.23 14.55 0.31
C LEU A 261 -10.26 15.68 0.68
N LYS A 262 -10.75 16.76 1.30
CA LYS A 262 -9.89 17.83 1.82
C LYS A 262 -8.93 17.33 2.91
N ARG A 263 -9.40 16.49 3.84
CA ARG A 263 -8.55 15.88 4.88
C ARG A 263 -7.51 14.94 4.26
N HIS A 264 -7.90 14.08 3.33
CA HIS A 264 -6.98 13.18 2.63
C HIS A 264 -5.91 13.96 1.85
N SER A 265 -6.30 15.00 1.11
CA SER A 265 -5.39 15.92 0.42
C SER A 265 -4.35 16.52 1.38
N ARG A 266 -4.80 17.01 2.55
CA ARG A 266 -3.91 17.57 3.58
C ARG A 266 -2.95 16.52 4.15
N TYR A 267 -3.43 15.33 4.49
CA TYR A 267 -2.57 14.27 5.00
C TYR A 267 -1.53 13.80 3.97
N ALA A 268 -1.88 13.81 2.68
CA ALA A 268 -0.92 13.57 1.60
C ALA A 268 0.22 14.61 1.60
N GLU A 269 -0.08 15.89 1.84
CA GLU A 269 0.94 16.93 1.99
C GLU A 269 1.92 16.62 3.14
N ILE A 270 1.38 16.23 4.29
CA ILE A 270 2.17 15.90 5.49
C ILE A 270 3.10 14.71 5.19
N LEU A 271 2.58 13.67 4.53
CA LEU A 271 3.37 12.51 4.13
C LEU A 271 4.48 12.88 3.14
N GLU A 272 4.21 13.72 2.15
CA GLU A 272 5.24 14.18 1.21
C GLU A 272 6.38 14.91 1.94
N ARG A 273 6.03 15.72 2.95
CA ARG A 273 6.96 16.44 3.82
C ARG A 273 7.69 15.54 4.82
N PHE A 274 7.34 14.27 4.96
CA PHE A 274 8.13 13.30 5.75
C PHE A 274 9.27 12.66 4.97
N ILE A 275 9.28 12.78 3.64
CA ILE A 275 10.30 12.15 2.79
C ILE A 275 11.55 13.04 2.80
N SER A 276 12.63 12.54 3.39
CA SER A 276 13.94 13.22 3.42
C SER A 276 14.53 13.34 2.01
N PRO A 277 15.53 14.22 1.78
CA PRO A 277 16.21 14.32 0.47
C PRO A 277 16.82 13.01 -0.03
N GLU A 278 17.15 12.08 0.86
CA GLU A 278 17.73 10.77 0.56
C GLU A 278 16.69 9.66 0.37
N GLY A 279 15.40 10.00 0.37
CA GLY A 279 14.30 9.04 0.29
C GLY A 279 14.09 8.24 1.60
N ALA A 280 14.59 8.74 2.73
CA ALA A 280 14.28 8.16 4.05
C ALA A 280 13.02 8.79 4.64
N TYR A 281 12.42 8.15 5.63
CA TYR A 281 11.32 8.69 6.41
C TYR A 281 11.38 8.12 7.84
N PRO A 282 10.71 8.76 8.82
CA PRO A 282 10.76 8.34 10.21
C PRO A 282 10.37 6.87 10.42
N VAL A 283 11.22 6.11 11.11
CA VAL A 283 10.94 4.71 11.50
C VAL A 283 10.22 4.74 12.84
N VAL A 284 8.93 5.06 12.81
CA VAL A 284 8.11 5.27 14.01
C VAL A 284 6.79 4.55 13.91
N GLY A 285 6.25 4.21 15.09
CA GLY A 285 4.95 3.58 15.21
C GLY A 285 4.95 2.10 14.85
N ARG A 286 3.80 1.49 15.08
CA ARG A 286 3.59 0.06 14.85
C ARG A 286 3.47 -0.28 13.37
N SER A 287 3.81 -1.50 13.02
CA SER A 287 3.70 -2.06 11.67
C SER A 287 4.54 -1.36 10.61
N ILE A 288 5.61 -0.71 11.04
CA ILE A 288 6.58 -0.03 10.18
C ILE A 288 7.19 -0.98 9.12
N CYS A 289 7.20 -2.30 9.38
CA CYS A 289 7.54 -3.36 8.42
C CYS A 289 6.77 -3.34 7.10
N TYR A 290 5.72 -2.53 6.97
CA TYR A 290 4.99 -2.35 5.71
C TYR A 290 5.73 -1.46 4.71
N ARG A 291 6.91 -0.95 5.06
CA ARG A 291 7.80 -0.24 4.12
C ARG A 291 7.06 0.91 3.45
N PHE A 292 7.26 1.12 2.15
CA PHE A 292 6.68 2.22 1.39
C PHE A 292 5.14 2.14 1.28
N GLY A 293 4.51 1.09 1.79
CA GLY A 293 3.08 1.10 2.09
C GLY A 293 2.68 2.26 3.03
N ALA A 294 3.64 2.82 3.79
CA ALA A 294 3.45 4.00 4.64
C ALA A 294 2.98 5.23 3.85
N PHE A 295 3.11 5.22 2.53
CA PHE A 295 2.69 6.29 1.63
C PHE A 295 1.42 5.97 0.83
N HIS A 296 0.62 4.99 1.26
CA HIS A 296 -0.65 4.64 0.60
C HIS A 296 -1.57 5.85 0.40
N ALA A 297 -1.79 6.68 1.43
CA ALA A 297 -2.64 7.87 1.30
C ALA A 297 -2.06 8.91 0.33
N LEU A 298 -0.74 9.14 0.35
CA LEU A 298 -0.08 10.03 -0.62
C LEU A 298 -0.22 9.50 -2.05
N GLY A 299 0.04 8.21 -2.26
CA GLY A 299 -0.09 7.56 -3.56
C GLY A 299 -1.53 7.57 -4.07
N GLN A 300 -2.51 7.32 -3.21
CA GLN A 300 -3.92 7.36 -3.57
C GLN A 300 -4.40 8.78 -3.85
N ALA A 301 -3.92 9.79 -3.11
CA ALA A 301 -4.23 11.18 -3.39
C ALA A 301 -3.73 11.60 -4.79
N ALA A 302 -2.56 11.11 -5.21
CA ALA A 302 -2.07 11.27 -6.57
C ALA A 302 -2.96 10.55 -7.60
N LEU A 303 -3.29 9.27 -7.35
CA LEU A 303 -4.16 8.47 -8.22
C LEU A 303 -5.56 9.10 -8.42
N MET A 304 -6.10 9.74 -7.39
CA MET A 304 -7.42 10.37 -7.41
C MET A 304 -7.38 11.84 -7.88
N HIS A 305 -6.21 12.40 -8.20
CA HIS A 305 -6.02 13.82 -8.52
C HIS A 305 -6.54 14.78 -7.43
N ILE A 306 -6.32 14.44 -6.16
CA ILE A 306 -6.70 15.26 -5.00
C ILE A 306 -5.49 15.80 -4.24
N LEU A 307 -4.29 15.78 -4.83
CA LEU A 307 -3.12 16.44 -4.24
C LEU A 307 -3.41 17.93 -4.02
N PRO A 308 -2.87 18.54 -2.94
CA PRO A 308 -3.04 19.96 -2.71
C PRO A 308 -2.28 20.76 -3.79
N GLU A 309 -2.71 22.00 -4.03
CA GLU A 309 -2.18 22.86 -5.11
C GLU A 309 -0.65 23.00 -5.11
N LEU A 310 -0.03 22.97 -3.93
CA LEU A 310 1.41 23.15 -3.76
C LEU A 310 2.24 21.86 -4.00
N VAL A 311 1.59 20.70 -4.08
CA VAL A 311 2.24 19.40 -4.28
C VAL A 311 1.90 18.89 -5.67
N LYS A 312 2.88 18.97 -6.57
CA LYS A 312 2.70 18.54 -7.97
C LYS A 312 2.73 17.01 -8.10
N PRO A 313 2.01 16.41 -9.05
CA PRO A 313 2.06 14.96 -9.29
C PRO A 313 3.49 14.42 -9.52
N ALA A 314 4.28 15.06 -10.38
CA ALA A 314 5.67 14.66 -10.64
C ALA A 314 6.59 14.79 -9.41
N GLN A 315 6.27 15.70 -8.48
CA GLN A 315 6.98 15.85 -7.21
C GLN A 315 6.79 14.61 -6.34
N VAL A 316 5.54 14.11 -6.26
CA VAL A 316 5.21 12.90 -5.53
C VAL A 316 5.87 11.67 -6.17
N ARG A 317 5.86 11.56 -7.51
CA ARG A 317 6.60 10.51 -8.23
C ARG A 317 8.06 10.48 -7.79
N CYS A 318 8.77 11.60 -7.90
CA CYS A 318 10.19 11.67 -7.58
C CYS A 318 10.48 11.31 -6.10
N ALA A 319 9.66 11.81 -5.16
CA ALA A 319 9.80 11.50 -3.74
C ALA A 319 9.59 10.00 -3.45
N LEU A 320 8.51 9.41 -3.98
CA LEU A 320 8.20 7.99 -3.77
C LEU A 320 9.18 7.07 -4.49
N THR A 321 9.68 7.46 -5.67
CA THR A 321 10.79 6.74 -6.34
C THR A 321 12.00 6.67 -5.41
N ALA A 322 12.39 7.78 -4.78
CA ALA A 322 13.54 7.81 -3.87
C ALA A 322 13.32 6.86 -2.67
N VAL A 323 12.11 6.85 -2.11
CA VAL A 323 11.73 5.91 -1.03
C VAL A 323 11.82 4.46 -1.48
N ILE A 324 11.20 4.12 -2.62
CA ILE A 324 11.17 2.75 -3.15
C ILE A 324 12.59 2.26 -3.44
N ARG A 325 13.41 3.07 -4.12
CA ARG A 325 14.83 2.76 -4.38
C ARG A 325 15.58 2.48 -3.08
N ARG A 326 15.47 3.38 -2.11
CA ARG A 326 16.17 3.25 -0.82
C ARG A 326 15.74 2.01 -0.06
N GLN A 327 14.44 1.72 -0.01
CA GLN A 327 13.97 0.56 0.73
C GLN A 327 14.28 -0.75 0.03
N MET A 328 14.24 -0.78 -1.31
CA MET A 328 14.50 -1.98 -2.12
C MET A 328 15.97 -2.24 -2.44
N SER A 329 16.88 -1.32 -2.09
CA SER A 329 18.32 -1.48 -2.35
C SER A 329 18.98 -2.61 -1.54
N PHE A 330 18.33 -3.12 -0.50
CA PHE A 330 18.86 -4.20 0.34
C PHE A 330 18.39 -5.57 -0.15
N PRO A 331 19.27 -6.44 -0.68
CA PRO A 331 18.87 -7.75 -1.20
C PRO A 331 18.17 -8.64 -0.18
N ALA A 332 18.50 -8.48 1.10
CA ALA A 332 17.91 -9.21 2.22
C ALA A 332 16.41 -8.93 2.46
N ASN A 333 15.79 -8.03 1.69
CA ASN A 333 14.34 -7.88 1.65
C ASN A 333 13.61 -9.12 1.16
N PHE A 334 14.30 -9.94 0.37
CA PHE A 334 13.76 -11.14 -0.24
C PHE A 334 14.53 -12.37 0.23
N ASP A 335 13.84 -13.49 0.41
CA ASP A 335 14.48 -14.77 0.57
C ASP A 335 15.03 -15.30 -0.78
N LYS A 336 15.69 -16.46 -0.74
CA LYS A 336 16.27 -17.11 -1.93
C LYS A 336 15.24 -17.51 -3.00
N ASN A 337 13.96 -17.60 -2.65
CA ASN A 337 12.86 -17.96 -3.53
C ASN A 337 12.06 -16.73 -3.98
N GLY A 338 12.47 -15.52 -3.59
CA GLY A 338 11.83 -14.26 -3.96
C GLY A 338 10.70 -13.81 -3.03
N TRP A 339 10.43 -14.47 -1.91
CA TRP A 339 9.42 -14.03 -0.95
C TRP A 339 9.92 -12.86 -0.12
N LEU A 340 9.04 -11.92 0.22
CA LEU A 340 9.39 -10.83 1.14
C LEU A 340 9.66 -11.38 2.55
N ARG A 341 10.72 -10.88 3.17
CA ARG A 341 11.05 -11.13 4.58
C ARG A 341 10.47 -10.07 5.49
N VAL A 342 10.21 -10.46 6.74
CA VAL A 342 9.74 -9.53 7.77
C VAL A 342 10.86 -8.57 8.16
N GLY A 343 10.63 -7.27 7.95
CA GLY A 343 11.56 -6.19 8.26
C GLY A 343 11.25 -4.89 7.54
N PHE A 344 12.00 -3.82 7.87
CA PHE A 344 11.82 -2.49 7.27
C PHE A 344 12.71 -2.27 6.05
N THR A 345 14.00 -2.57 6.17
CA THR A 345 15.01 -2.58 5.10
C THR A 345 15.99 -3.72 5.37
N GLY A 346 15.68 -4.91 4.87
CA GLY A 346 16.38 -6.17 5.12
C GLY A 346 15.58 -7.17 5.95
N GLU A 347 16.28 -8.19 6.46
CA GLU A 347 15.77 -9.16 7.43
C GLU A 347 15.90 -8.57 8.83
N GLN A 348 14.78 -8.08 9.38
CA GLN A 348 14.75 -7.32 10.63
C GLN A 348 13.50 -7.70 11.45
N ILE A 349 13.34 -9.00 11.75
CA ILE A 349 12.11 -9.51 12.36
C ILE A 349 11.77 -8.87 13.71
N ASP A 350 12.77 -8.44 14.49
CA ASP A 350 12.60 -7.84 15.82
C ASP A 350 11.89 -6.47 15.80
N ILE A 351 11.78 -5.81 14.63
CA ILE A 351 11.02 -4.55 14.49
C ILE A 351 9.51 -4.81 14.35
N SER A 352 9.09 -6.07 14.23
CA SER A 352 7.71 -6.45 13.97
C SER A 352 6.91 -6.74 15.24
N GLU A 353 5.63 -6.39 15.24
CA GLU A 353 4.72 -6.82 16.30
C GLU A 353 4.35 -8.31 16.16
N SER A 354 3.90 -8.94 17.23
CA SER A 354 3.53 -10.37 17.25
C SER A 354 2.40 -10.77 16.29
N TYR A 355 1.64 -9.80 15.78
CA TYR A 355 0.61 -10.04 14.77
C TYR A 355 1.13 -10.01 13.33
N ILE A 356 2.34 -9.49 13.10
CA ILE A 356 2.98 -9.41 11.79
C ILE A 356 3.54 -10.77 11.39
N ASN A 357 3.31 -11.14 10.13
CA ASN A 357 3.89 -12.31 9.50
C ASN A 357 4.32 -12.02 8.05
N THR A 358 4.87 -13.03 7.37
CA THR A 358 5.25 -12.96 5.94
C THR A 358 4.15 -12.40 5.04
N GLY A 359 2.89 -12.78 5.26
CA GLY A 359 1.77 -12.24 4.47
C GLY A 359 1.53 -10.76 4.76
N SER A 360 1.79 -10.33 5.99
CA SER A 360 1.54 -8.95 6.40
C SER A 360 2.39 -7.94 5.63
N VAL A 361 3.64 -8.27 5.33
CA VAL A 361 4.60 -7.33 4.69
C VAL A 361 4.30 -7.04 3.22
N TYR A 362 3.36 -7.77 2.60
CA TYR A 362 2.84 -7.44 1.27
C TYR A 362 2.04 -6.13 1.23
N LEU A 363 1.70 -5.55 2.37
CA LEU A 363 1.12 -4.20 2.45
C LEU A 363 2.03 -3.13 1.82
N CYS A 364 3.32 -3.41 1.65
CA CYS A 364 4.22 -2.51 0.93
C CYS A 364 3.68 -2.14 -0.46
N SER A 365 2.98 -3.05 -1.14
CA SER A 365 2.39 -2.82 -2.46
C SER A 365 1.47 -1.58 -2.51
N PHE A 366 0.95 -1.13 -1.38
CA PHE A 366 0.06 0.03 -1.33
C PHE A 366 0.74 1.34 -1.72
N GLY A 367 2.06 1.45 -1.56
CA GLY A 367 2.80 2.61 -2.07
C GLY A 367 2.91 2.65 -3.59
N LEU A 368 2.51 1.58 -4.29
CA LEU A 368 2.56 1.44 -5.75
C LEU A 368 1.22 1.76 -6.43
N VAL A 369 0.17 2.13 -5.68
CA VAL A 369 -1.14 2.47 -6.25
C VAL A 369 -1.10 3.56 -7.36
N PRO A 370 -0.15 4.53 -7.39
CA PRO A 370 0.00 5.44 -8.53
C PRO A 370 0.27 4.78 -9.89
N LEU A 371 0.69 3.50 -9.94
CA LEU A 371 0.83 2.77 -11.21
C LEU A 371 -0.49 2.60 -11.96
N GLY A 372 -1.63 2.85 -11.30
CA GLY A 372 -2.94 2.97 -11.95
C GLY A 372 -3.13 4.24 -12.79
N LEU A 373 -2.21 5.20 -12.74
CA LEU A 373 -2.21 6.35 -13.65
C LEU A 373 -1.57 5.94 -15.00
N PRO A 374 -2.13 6.37 -16.15
CA PRO A 374 -1.56 6.09 -17.46
C PRO A 374 -0.20 6.79 -17.63
N ALA A 375 0.68 6.27 -18.48
CA ALA A 375 2.03 6.85 -18.69
C ALA A 375 2.01 8.32 -19.17
N THR A 376 0.89 8.78 -19.74
CA THR A 376 0.69 10.17 -20.17
C THR A 376 0.34 11.13 -19.04
N ASP A 377 -0.09 10.61 -17.88
CA ASP A 377 -0.46 11.42 -16.72
C ASP A 377 0.69 12.31 -16.24
N GLU A 378 0.41 13.52 -15.73
CA GLU A 378 1.46 14.45 -15.25
C GLU A 378 2.35 13.79 -14.18
N PHE A 379 1.81 12.87 -13.39
CA PHE A 379 2.60 12.09 -12.44
C PHE A 379 3.77 11.38 -13.12
N TRP A 380 3.59 10.84 -14.32
CA TRP A 380 4.63 10.14 -15.09
C TRP A 380 5.30 11.01 -16.15
N SER A 381 4.54 11.82 -16.89
CA SER A 381 5.08 12.60 -18.01
C SER A 381 5.78 13.90 -17.58
N GLY A 382 5.48 14.41 -16.38
CA GLY A 382 6.08 15.63 -15.86
C GLY A 382 7.60 15.48 -15.62
N PRO A 383 8.39 16.56 -15.79
CA PRO A 383 9.83 16.51 -15.55
C PRO A 383 10.15 16.20 -14.08
N TYR A 384 11.41 15.82 -13.81
CA TYR A 384 11.89 15.71 -12.43
C TYR A 384 11.52 16.97 -11.65
N THR A 385 10.90 16.78 -10.49
CA THR A 385 10.44 17.88 -9.64
C THR A 385 10.89 17.59 -8.21
N GLU A 386 11.70 18.48 -7.65
CA GLU A 386 12.16 18.36 -6.27
C GLU A 386 10.99 18.42 -5.29
N TRP A 387 10.97 17.48 -4.35
CA TRP A 387 9.99 17.45 -3.25
C TRP A 387 10.40 18.39 -2.13
N THR A 388 9.47 18.65 -1.22
CA THR A 388 9.56 19.76 -0.26
C THR A 388 10.86 19.77 0.52
N ASN A 389 11.30 18.62 1.04
CA ASN A 389 12.55 18.57 1.79
C ASN A 389 13.79 18.76 0.92
N VAL A 390 13.82 18.29 -0.33
CA VAL A 390 14.96 18.57 -1.22
C VAL A 390 15.10 20.07 -1.43
N LYS A 391 13.97 20.75 -1.73
CA LYS A 391 13.95 22.21 -1.86
C LYS A 391 14.43 22.91 -0.58
N ALA A 392 13.86 22.54 0.57
CA ALA A 392 14.19 23.16 1.85
C ALA A 392 15.67 23.02 2.21
N TRP A 393 16.25 21.82 2.05
CA TRP A 393 17.65 21.55 2.38
C TRP A 393 18.63 22.14 1.35
N ASN A 394 18.18 22.45 0.13
CA ASN A 394 18.97 23.16 -0.88
C ASN A 394 18.86 24.70 -0.78
N GLY A 395 18.08 25.23 0.15
CA GLY A 395 17.85 26.67 0.27
C GLY A 395 16.92 27.25 -0.79
N GLU A 396 16.17 26.40 -1.49
CA GLU A 396 15.17 26.79 -2.48
C GLU A 396 13.89 27.29 -1.80
N LYS A 397 13.07 28.04 -2.54
CA LYS A 397 11.81 28.58 -2.00
C LYS A 397 10.81 27.46 -1.66
N VAL A 398 10.40 27.41 -0.39
CA VAL A 398 9.31 26.56 0.11
C VAL A 398 8.25 27.44 0.77
N GLN A 399 6.97 27.15 0.54
CA GLN A 399 5.86 27.90 1.15
C GLN A 399 5.61 27.47 2.59
N ALA A 400 5.04 28.38 3.39
CA ALA A 400 4.64 28.09 4.76
C ALA A 400 3.62 26.94 4.79
N ASP A 401 3.75 26.06 5.79
CA ASP A 401 2.82 24.98 6.02
C ASP A 401 1.72 25.42 7.00
N HIS A 402 0.47 25.09 6.70
CA HIS A 402 -0.68 25.54 7.49
C HIS A 402 -1.65 24.40 7.77
N ALA A 403 -2.07 24.30 9.04
CA ALA A 403 -3.07 23.34 9.44
C ALA A 403 -4.44 23.65 8.83
N ILE A 404 -5.20 22.61 8.47
CA ILE A 404 -6.62 22.76 8.13
C ILE A 404 -7.47 22.84 9.41
N LYS A 405 -8.47 23.73 9.39
CA LYS A 405 -9.46 23.87 10.47
C LYS A 405 -10.43 22.69 10.52
#